data_AF-A0AA39RCX4-F1
#
_entry.id   AF-A0AA39RCX4-F1
#
_cell.length_a   1.000
_cell.length_b   1.000
_cell.length_c   1.000
_cell.angle_alpha   90.00
_cell.angle_beta   90.00
_cell.angle_gamma   90.00
#
_symmetry.space_group_name_H-M   'P 1'
#
loop_
_entity.id
_entity.type
_entity.pdbx_description
1 polymer ?
#
loop_
_entity_poly.entity_id
_entity_poly.type
_entity_poly.pdbx_seq_one_letter_code
_entity_poly.pdbx_strand_id
1 'polypeptide(L)'
;MAPLPETDCPVPADQQPINEYQNLSTSFPFSWASGDIVEYCSRLFVTGASFTLFIALPVAWFGAVGSDSDPLIKIVGSVSSGILFVTLAVVRMYLGWAYVGNRLLSATVEYEETGWYDGQIWVKTAQVLARDRLLGSFQVKPVLSRLKYSLVSLGASLFFCALLLINLEGSTQKEYYSTTPESGGRSIPGVYNDDSARWFEPDAFHGGEPSLP
;
A
#
# COMPACT_ATOMS: atom_id res chain seq x y z
N MET A 1 -6.57 -32.12 31.43
CA MET A 1 -5.80 -32.32 30.18
C MET A 1 -4.36 -32.51 30.60
N ALA A 2 -3.81 -33.72 30.54
CA ALA A 2 -2.42 -33.95 30.93
C ALA A 2 -1.48 -33.22 29.94
N PRO A 3 -0.40 -32.56 30.39
CA PRO A 3 0.59 -32.02 29.48
C PRO A 3 1.21 -33.21 28.73
N LEU A 4 1.18 -33.16 27.40
CA LEU A 4 1.93 -34.10 26.58
C LEU A 4 3.42 -33.96 26.97
N PRO A 5 4.19 -35.06 27.00
CA PRO A 5 5.58 -35.02 27.41
C PRO A 5 6.29 -33.95 26.59
N GLU A 6 6.82 -32.94 27.28
CA GLU A 6 7.72 -31.98 26.65
C GLU A 6 8.85 -32.82 26.05
N THR A 7 8.85 -32.88 24.73
CA THR A 7 9.95 -33.50 23.99
C THR A 7 11.11 -32.56 24.28
N ASP A 8 12.10 -32.98 25.08
CA ASP A 8 13.28 -32.20 25.48
C ASP A 8 13.82 -31.41 24.27
N CYS A 9 13.37 -30.17 24.14
CA CYS A 9 13.66 -29.33 23.00
C CYS A 9 14.73 -28.35 23.49
N PRO A 10 15.96 -28.41 22.95
CA PRO A 10 17.03 -27.52 23.38
C PRO A 10 16.80 -26.08 22.91
N VAL A 11 15.86 -25.87 21.96
CA VAL A 11 15.54 -24.56 21.39
C VAL A 11 14.78 -23.70 22.42
N PRO A 12 15.30 -22.50 22.76
CA PRO A 12 14.61 -21.55 23.62
C PRO A 12 13.19 -21.26 23.13
N ALA A 13 12.24 -21.13 24.05
CA ALA A 13 10.81 -21.01 23.72
C ALA A 13 10.54 -19.90 22.69
N ASP A 14 11.17 -18.74 22.81
CA ASP A 14 10.94 -17.60 21.90
C ASP A 14 11.40 -17.85 20.47
N GLN A 15 12.38 -18.75 20.28
CA GLN A 15 12.93 -19.13 18.98
C GLN A 15 12.23 -20.37 18.41
N GLN A 16 11.18 -20.88 19.05
CA GLN A 16 10.42 -22.00 18.52
C GLN A 16 9.45 -21.51 17.43
N PRO A 17 9.40 -22.18 16.26
CA PRO A 17 8.53 -21.77 15.14
C PRO A 17 7.05 -21.64 15.51
N ILE A 18 6.58 -22.43 16.47
CA ILE A 18 5.19 -22.38 16.95
C ILE A 18 4.89 -21.12 17.77
N ASN A 19 5.85 -20.66 18.57
CA ASN A 19 5.69 -19.45 19.38
C ASN A 19 5.84 -18.21 18.51
N GLU A 20 6.74 -18.21 17.52
CA GLU A 20 6.79 -17.18 16.48
C GLU A 20 5.47 -17.07 15.72
N TYR A 21 4.85 -18.20 15.36
CA TYR A 21 3.53 -18.21 14.74
C TYR A 21 2.44 -17.61 15.63
N GLN A 22 2.40 -17.96 16.91
CA GLN A 22 1.43 -17.39 17.86
C GLN A 22 1.64 -15.89 18.06
N ASN A 23 2.89 -15.45 18.18
CA ASN A 23 3.23 -14.03 18.27
C ASN A 23 2.85 -13.27 16.99
N LEU A 24 3.14 -13.85 15.81
CA LEU A 24 2.76 -13.24 14.54
C LEU A 24 1.25 -13.13 14.39
N SER A 25 0.51 -14.22 14.63
CA SER A 25 -0.96 -14.25 14.48
C SER A 25 -1.70 -13.34 15.45
N THR A 26 -1.09 -12.95 16.56
CA THR A 26 -1.67 -12.00 17.52
C THR A 26 -1.23 -10.55 17.28
N SER A 27 -0.05 -10.36 16.69
CA SER A 27 0.52 -9.03 16.44
C SER A 27 -0.25 -8.21 15.39
N PHE A 28 -0.28 -6.89 15.57
CA PHE A 28 -0.73 -5.96 14.55
C PHE A 28 0.37 -5.78 13.48
N PRO A 29 0.05 -5.77 12.18
CA PRO A 29 -1.29 -5.90 11.57
C PRO A 29 -1.59 -7.34 11.09
N PHE A 30 -0.73 -8.30 11.41
CA PHE A 30 -0.78 -9.69 10.91
C PHE A 30 -2.03 -10.46 11.37
N SER A 31 -2.58 -10.13 12.55
CA SER A 31 -3.80 -10.73 13.09
C SER A 31 -5.04 -10.52 12.22
N TRP A 32 -5.04 -9.49 11.37
CA TRP A 32 -6.16 -9.21 10.47
C TRP A 32 -6.29 -10.28 9.39
N ALA A 33 -5.17 -10.85 8.95
CA ALA A 33 -5.13 -11.87 7.90
C ALA A 33 -5.59 -13.25 8.40
N SER A 34 -5.47 -13.52 9.70
CA SER A 34 -5.98 -14.74 10.34
C SER A 34 -7.47 -14.68 10.71
N GLY A 35 -8.07 -13.49 10.70
CA GLY A 35 -9.48 -13.27 11.05
C GLY A 35 -10.47 -13.65 9.94
N ASP A 36 -11.72 -13.20 10.13
CA ASP A 36 -12.77 -13.35 9.12
C ASP A 36 -12.51 -12.47 7.88
N ILE A 37 -12.98 -12.92 6.72
CA ILE A 37 -12.71 -12.24 5.45
C ILE A 37 -13.38 -10.86 5.39
N VAL A 38 -14.56 -10.71 5.98
CA VAL A 38 -15.29 -9.44 6.01
C VAL A 38 -14.55 -8.43 6.89
N GLU A 39 -14.09 -8.88 8.05
CA GLU A 39 -13.31 -8.07 8.98
C GLU A 39 -11.95 -7.68 8.39
N TYR A 40 -11.27 -8.61 7.70
CA TYR A 40 -10.05 -8.31 6.98
C TYR A 40 -10.26 -7.21 5.93
N CYS A 41 -11.26 -7.38 5.05
CA CYS A 41 -11.56 -6.42 4.00
C CYS A 41 -11.97 -5.06 4.55
N SER A 42 -12.77 -5.01 5.61
CA SER A 42 -13.21 -3.75 6.22
C SER A 42 -12.04 -2.99 6.86
N ARG A 43 -11.14 -3.69 7.57
CA ARG A 43 -9.94 -3.07 8.17
C ARG A 43 -8.99 -2.52 7.10
N LEU A 44 -8.79 -3.24 6.00
CA LEU A 44 -8.00 -2.72 4.87
C LEU A 44 -8.65 -1.51 4.21
N PHE A 45 -9.97 -1.55 3.99
CA PHE A 45 -10.70 -0.43 3.42
C PHE A 45 -10.62 0.82 4.30
N VAL A 46 -10.87 0.69 5.61
CA VAL A 46 -10.77 1.79 6.57
C VAL A 46 -9.35 2.36 6.59
N THR A 47 -8.33 1.50 6.60
CA THR A 47 -6.92 1.94 6.59
C THR A 47 -6.61 2.72 5.31
N GLY A 48 -7.00 2.19 4.14
CA GLY A 48 -6.81 2.87 2.86
C GLY A 48 -7.57 4.20 2.77
N ALA A 49 -8.84 4.20 3.14
CA ALA A 49 -9.68 5.39 3.13
C ALA A 49 -9.16 6.48 4.08
N SER A 50 -8.67 6.10 5.26
CA SER A 50 -8.06 7.04 6.21
C SER A 50 -6.80 7.68 5.63
N PHE A 51 -5.93 6.90 5.00
CA PHE A 51 -4.74 7.43 4.32
C PHE A 51 -5.12 8.36 3.18
N THR A 52 -6.10 7.96 2.35
CA THR A 52 -6.60 8.80 1.25
C THR A 52 -7.14 10.12 1.76
N LEU A 53 -7.99 10.10 2.79
CA LEU A 53 -8.68 11.30 3.27
C LEU A 53 -7.75 12.25 4.01
N PHE A 54 -6.91 11.74 4.91
CA PHE A 54 -6.11 12.58 5.80
C PHE A 54 -4.74 12.97 5.23
N ILE A 55 -4.21 12.19 4.29
CA ILE A 55 -2.85 12.44 3.75
C ILE A 55 -2.95 12.73 2.26
N ALA A 56 -3.50 11.80 1.47
CA ALA A 56 -3.45 11.92 0.02
C ALA A 56 -4.26 13.10 -0.52
N LEU A 57 -5.46 13.34 0.02
CA LEU A 57 -6.35 14.38 -0.45
C LEU A 57 -5.82 15.79 -0.15
N PRO A 58 -5.36 16.13 1.07
CA PRO A 58 -4.66 17.39 1.32
C PRO A 58 -3.42 17.57 0.44
N VAL A 59 -2.63 16.51 0.27
CA VAL A 59 -1.42 16.55 -0.58
C VAL A 59 -1.80 16.82 -2.04
N ALA A 60 -2.85 16.19 -2.57
CA ALA A 60 -3.30 16.41 -3.94
C ALA A 60 -3.88 17.81 -4.15
N TRP A 61 -4.56 18.38 -3.15
CA TRP A 61 -5.20 19.69 -3.26
C TRP A 61 -4.22 20.85 -3.07
N PHE A 62 -3.33 20.76 -2.08
CA PHE A 62 -2.39 21.82 -1.74
C PHE A 62 -1.02 21.67 -2.39
N GLY A 63 -0.63 20.45 -2.78
CA GLY A 63 0.68 20.16 -3.38
C GLY A 63 0.77 20.47 -4.88
N ALA A 64 -0.36 20.62 -5.57
CA ALA A 64 -0.40 20.95 -6.99
C ALA A 64 -0.17 22.47 -7.20
N VAL A 65 1.10 22.89 -7.14
CA VAL A 65 1.50 24.25 -7.55
C VAL A 65 1.34 24.37 -9.06
N GLY A 66 0.34 25.15 -9.52
CA GLY A 66 0.28 25.66 -10.89
C GLY A 66 -0.48 24.85 -11.94
N SER A 67 -1.34 23.89 -11.55
CA SER A 67 -2.21 23.21 -12.52
C SER A 67 -3.67 23.27 -12.06
N ASP A 68 -4.50 24.00 -12.81
CA ASP A 68 -5.97 23.88 -12.84
C ASP A 68 -6.38 22.51 -13.42
N SER A 69 -5.82 21.47 -12.82
CA SER A 69 -6.10 20.08 -13.11
C SER A 69 -7.51 19.77 -12.64
N ASP A 70 -8.24 19.07 -13.51
CA ASP A 70 -9.61 18.61 -13.25
C ASP A 70 -9.69 17.97 -11.86
N PRO A 71 -10.66 18.36 -11.00
CA PRO A 71 -10.85 17.74 -9.68
C PRO A 71 -10.94 16.20 -9.75
N LEU A 72 -11.38 15.63 -10.87
CA LEU A 72 -11.40 14.18 -11.08
C LEU A 72 -9.99 13.57 -11.07
N ILE A 73 -9.00 14.21 -11.69
CA ILE A 73 -7.61 13.72 -11.70
C ILE A 73 -7.05 13.73 -10.27
N LYS A 74 -7.33 14.77 -9.50
CA LYS A 74 -6.92 14.88 -8.09
C LYS A 74 -7.56 13.79 -7.22
N ILE A 75 -8.85 13.51 -7.41
CA ILE A 75 -9.56 12.46 -6.68
C ILE A 75 -8.98 11.08 -7.04
N VAL A 76 -8.86 10.75 -8.33
CA VAL A 76 -8.33 9.45 -8.76
C VAL A 76 -6.86 9.27 -8.32
N GLY A 77 -6.05 10.33 -8.36
CA GLY A 77 -4.69 10.34 -7.84
C GLY A 77 -4.63 10.12 -6.32
N SER A 78 -5.53 10.75 -5.55
CA SER A 78 -5.60 10.53 -4.11
C SER A 78 -5.99 9.08 -3.78
N VAL A 79 -6.99 8.53 -4.47
CA VAL A 79 -7.47 7.15 -4.27
C VAL A 79 -6.37 6.14 -4.63
N SER A 80 -5.65 6.35 -5.74
CA SER A 80 -4.57 5.45 -6.17
C SER A 80 -3.46 5.37 -5.12
N SER A 81 -3.12 6.49 -4.47
CA SER A 81 -2.13 6.50 -3.39
C SER A 81 -2.58 5.74 -2.14
N GLY A 82 -3.87 5.78 -1.78
CA GLY A 82 -4.42 4.97 -0.69
C GLY A 82 -4.38 3.47 -1.01
N ILE A 83 -4.68 3.09 -2.25
CA ILE A 83 -4.57 1.69 -2.71
C ILE A 83 -3.09 1.23 -2.66
N LEU A 84 -2.14 2.10 -3.04
CA LEU A 84 -0.71 1.80 -2.93
C LEU A 84 -0.30 1.57 -1.47
N PHE A 85 -0.73 2.43 -0.56
CA PHE A 85 -0.45 2.29 0.87
C PHE A 85 -0.97 0.96 1.43
N VAL A 86 -2.21 0.60 1.11
CA VAL A 86 -2.80 -0.69 1.50
C VAL A 86 -2.02 -1.86 0.89
N THR A 87 -1.59 -1.74 -0.36
CA THR A 87 -0.79 -2.78 -1.03
C THR A 87 0.51 -3.04 -0.29
N LEU A 88 1.24 -1.99 0.13
CA LEU A 88 2.46 -2.13 0.93
C LEU A 88 2.20 -2.81 2.28
N ALA A 89 1.11 -2.47 2.96
CA ALA A 89 0.72 -3.13 4.21
C ALA A 89 0.45 -4.63 3.99
N VAL A 90 -0.27 -5.00 2.92
CA VAL A 90 -0.54 -6.40 2.57
C VAL A 90 0.74 -7.15 2.18
N VAL A 91 1.67 -6.51 1.44
CA VAL A 91 2.99 -7.11 1.15
C VAL A 91 3.74 -7.40 2.44
N ARG A 92 3.76 -6.46 3.40
CA ARG A 92 4.40 -6.66 4.70
C ARG A 92 3.78 -7.85 5.46
N MET A 93 2.45 -7.96 5.46
CA MET A 93 1.76 -9.12 6.04
C MET A 93 2.16 -10.42 5.35
N TYR A 94 2.14 -10.44 4.00
CA TYR A 94 2.50 -11.60 3.20
C TYR A 94 3.89 -12.12 3.51
N LEU A 95 4.88 -11.23 3.61
CA LEU A 95 6.26 -11.60 3.92
C LEU A 95 6.39 -12.21 5.32
N GLY A 96 5.71 -11.66 6.33
CA GLY A 96 5.74 -12.24 7.68
C GLY A 96 5.10 -13.62 7.74
N TRP A 97 3.94 -13.80 7.10
CA TRP A 97 3.26 -15.10 7.01
C TRP A 97 4.07 -16.13 6.19
N ALA A 98 4.71 -15.70 5.11
CA ALA A 98 5.59 -16.56 4.31
C ALA A 98 6.84 -17.00 5.09
N TYR A 99 7.44 -16.08 5.86
CA TYR A 99 8.61 -16.37 6.69
C TYR A 99 8.30 -17.43 7.75
N VAL A 100 7.27 -17.21 8.57
CA VAL A 100 6.86 -18.16 9.61
C VAL A 100 6.39 -19.48 8.99
N GLY A 101 5.65 -19.42 7.88
CA GLY A 101 5.22 -20.60 7.14
C GLY A 101 6.39 -21.47 6.68
N ASN A 102 7.44 -20.86 6.15
CA ASN A 102 8.65 -21.58 5.75
C ASN A 102 9.34 -22.20 6.97
N ARG A 103 9.47 -21.48 8.09
CA ARG A 103 10.12 -21.99 9.32
C ARG A 103 9.34 -23.11 10.01
N LEU A 104 8.01 -23.09 9.92
CA LEU A 104 7.15 -24.19 10.36
C LEU A 104 7.36 -25.46 9.50
N LEU A 105 7.44 -25.29 8.17
CA LEU A 105 7.57 -26.42 7.24
C LEU A 105 9.00 -26.98 7.14
N SER A 106 10.01 -26.19 7.50
CA SER A 106 11.41 -26.61 7.59
C SER A 106 11.62 -27.69 8.64
N ALA A 107 12.43 -28.69 8.29
CA ALA A 107 12.80 -29.80 9.17
C ALA A 107 13.93 -29.41 10.16
N THR A 108 14.66 -28.35 9.87
CA THR A 108 15.73 -27.79 10.69
C THR A 108 15.31 -26.45 11.27
N VAL A 109 15.77 -26.17 12.49
CA VAL A 109 15.58 -24.89 13.17
C VAL A 109 16.95 -24.42 13.61
N GLU A 110 17.36 -23.28 13.09
CA GLU A 110 18.54 -22.56 13.57
C GLU A 110 18.14 -21.79 14.83
N TYR A 111 18.94 -21.96 15.88
CA TYR A 111 18.70 -21.33 17.17
C TYR A 111 20.02 -20.98 17.85
N GLU A 112 19.99 -19.97 18.70
CA GLU A 112 21.14 -19.46 19.46
C GLU A 112 20.88 -19.77 20.94
N GLU A 113 21.79 -20.51 21.58
CA GLU A 113 21.71 -20.87 22.99
C GLU A 113 22.41 -19.82 23.87
N THR A 114 23.52 -19.23 23.39
CA THR A 114 24.30 -18.20 24.10
C THR A 114 24.82 -17.10 23.17
N GLY A 115 25.05 -15.90 23.71
CA GLY A 115 25.40 -14.74 22.88
C GLY A 115 26.78 -14.81 22.20
N TRP A 116 26.84 -14.18 21.00
CA TRP A 116 27.98 -13.96 20.10
C TRP A 116 28.50 -15.22 19.39
N TYR A 117 27.63 -15.74 18.52
CA TYR A 117 27.92 -16.66 17.40
C TYR A 117 27.92 -18.17 17.67
N ASP A 118 27.04 -18.70 18.53
CA ASP A 118 26.77 -20.14 18.61
C ASP A 118 25.47 -20.55 17.91
N GLY A 119 25.30 -20.16 16.64
CA GLY A 119 24.19 -20.67 15.83
C GLY A 119 24.23 -22.20 15.73
N GLN A 120 23.32 -22.88 16.42
CA GLN A 120 23.15 -24.33 16.39
C GLN A 120 21.93 -24.69 15.54
N ILE A 121 21.98 -25.88 14.93
CA ILE A 121 20.90 -26.38 14.07
C ILE A 121 20.29 -27.59 14.77
N TRP A 122 19.02 -27.46 15.17
CA TRP A 122 18.24 -28.57 15.69
C TRP A 122 17.38 -29.18 14.60
N VAL A 123 17.42 -30.52 14.46
CA VAL A 123 16.54 -31.27 13.55
C VAL A 123 15.27 -31.65 14.30
N LYS A 124 14.12 -31.20 13.79
CA LYS A 124 12.82 -31.49 14.39
C LYS A 124 12.57 -32.99 14.42
N THR A 125 12.09 -33.50 15.56
CA THR A 125 11.61 -34.89 15.64
C THR A 125 10.40 -35.08 14.73
N ALA A 126 10.17 -36.32 14.27
CA ALA A 126 9.08 -36.63 13.35
C ALA A 126 7.69 -36.22 13.89
N GLN A 127 7.49 -36.28 15.21
CA GLN A 127 6.25 -35.86 15.88
C GLN A 127 6.05 -34.34 15.81
N VAL A 128 7.08 -33.55 16.13
CA VAL A 128 7.05 -32.08 16.09
C VAL A 128 6.86 -31.60 14.64
N LEU A 129 7.59 -32.21 13.71
CA LEU A 129 7.47 -31.86 12.29
C LEU A 129 6.08 -32.19 11.71
N ALA A 130 5.47 -33.31 12.12
CA ALA A 130 4.11 -33.65 11.70
C ALA A 130 3.08 -32.63 12.24
N ARG A 131 3.21 -32.21 13.50
CA ARG A 131 2.36 -31.16 14.11
C ARG A 131 2.51 -29.83 13.37
N ASP A 132 3.74 -29.38 13.14
CA ASP A 132 4.03 -28.12 12.45
C ASP A 132 3.52 -28.12 11.02
N ARG A 133 3.62 -29.26 10.31
CA ARG A 133 3.10 -29.40 8.94
C ARG A 133 1.57 -29.37 8.90
N LEU A 134 0.89 -29.95 9.88
CA LEU A 134 -0.56 -29.86 10.01
C LEU A 134 -0.98 -28.41 10.29
N LEU A 135 -0.33 -27.73 11.23
CA LEU A 135 -0.60 -26.32 11.50
C LEU A 135 -0.32 -25.44 10.27
N GLY A 136 0.82 -25.64 9.61
CA GLY A 136 1.20 -24.91 8.40
C GLY A 136 0.23 -25.14 7.24
N SER A 137 -0.26 -26.37 7.05
CA SER A 137 -1.18 -26.67 5.96
C SER A 137 -2.61 -26.17 6.22
N PHE A 138 -3.11 -26.24 7.45
CA PHE A 138 -4.49 -25.87 7.79
C PHE A 138 -4.66 -24.40 8.15
N GLN A 139 -3.67 -23.75 8.77
CA GLN A 139 -3.77 -22.36 9.20
C GLN A 139 -3.01 -21.41 8.27
N VAL A 140 -1.74 -21.71 7.94
CA VAL A 140 -0.89 -20.77 7.21
C VAL A 140 -1.22 -20.73 5.72
N LYS A 141 -1.41 -21.89 5.06
CA LYS A 141 -1.74 -21.93 3.62
C LYS A 141 -2.99 -21.13 3.23
N PRO A 142 -4.15 -21.25 3.90
CA PRO A 142 -5.33 -20.47 3.51
C PRO A 142 -5.10 -18.97 3.70
N VAL A 143 -4.43 -18.55 4.78
CA VAL A 143 -4.08 -17.14 5.02
C VAL A 143 -3.16 -16.60 3.91
N LEU A 144 -2.11 -17.36 3.56
CA LEU A 144 -1.17 -16.98 2.51
C LEU A 144 -1.86 -16.90 1.13
N SER A 145 -2.79 -17.82 0.85
CA SER A 145 -3.59 -17.82 -0.38
C SER A 145 -4.49 -16.57 -0.46
N ARG A 146 -5.19 -16.24 0.63
CA ARG A 146 -6.00 -15.01 0.73
C ARG A 146 -5.16 -13.76 0.49
N LEU A 147 -3.98 -13.66 1.11
CA LEU A 147 -3.06 -12.54 0.92
C LEU A 147 -2.60 -12.42 -0.55
N LYS A 148 -2.29 -13.54 -1.21
CA LYS A 148 -1.95 -13.55 -2.64
C LYS A 148 -3.09 -13.01 -3.51
N TYR A 149 -4.32 -13.49 -3.30
CA TYR A 149 -5.46 -12.98 -4.06
C TYR A 149 -5.71 -11.49 -3.81
N SER A 150 -5.56 -11.03 -2.57
CA SER A 150 -5.68 -9.60 -2.28
C SER A 150 -4.58 -8.77 -2.95
N LEU A 151 -3.34 -9.25 -3.03
CA LEU A 151 -2.27 -8.57 -3.75
C LEU A 151 -2.53 -8.49 -5.26
N VAL A 152 -3.01 -9.59 -5.86
CA VAL A 152 -3.39 -9.60 -7.28
C VAL A 152 -4.55 -8.63 -7.54
N SER A 153 -5.57 -8.63 -6.68
CA SER A 153 -6.72 -7.73 -6.79
C SER A 153 -6.32 -6.26 -6.64
N LEU A 154 -5.50 -5.92 -5.64
CA LEU A 154 -4.99 -4.56 -5.45
C LEU A 154 -4.08 -4.12 -6.60
N GLY A 155 -3.22 -5.01 -7.09
CA GLY A 155 -2.38 -4.76 -8.26
C GLY A 155 -3.20 -4.47 -9.53
N ALA A 156 -4.25 -5.27 -9.77
CA ALA A 156 -5.18 -5.02 -10.88
C ALA A 156 -5.93 -3.68 -10.71
N SER A 157 -6.36 -3.35 -9.49
CA SER A 157 -7.02 -2.07 -9.21
C SER A 157 -6.08 -0.88 -9.43
N LEU A 158 -4.81 -0.99 -9.03
CA LEU A 158 -3.80 0.05 -9.29
C LEU A 158 -3.55 0.24 -10.77
N PHE A 159 -3.44 -0.86 -11.52
CA PHE A 159 -3.29 -0.80 -12.97
C PHE A 159 -4.50 -0.11 -13.62
N PHE A 160 -5.71 -0.43 -13.18
CA PHE A 160 -6.93 0.23 -13.64
C PHE A 160 -6.94 1.73 -13.29
N CYS A 161 -6.56 2.11 -12.08
CA CYS A 161 -6.42 3.53 -11.71
C CYS A 161 -5.39 4.27 -12.57
N ALA A 162 -4.25 3.63 -12.87
CA ALA A 162 -3.24 4.21 -13.75
C ALA A 162 -3.77 4.42 -15.17
N LEU A 163 -4.49 3.44 -15.73
CA LEU A 163 -5.15 3.59 -17.02
C LEU A 163 -6.18 4.73 -17.00
N LEU A 164 -7.00 4.84 -15.95
CA LEU A 164 -7.96 5.92 -15.83
C LEU A 164 -7.27 7.30 -15.79
N LEU A 165 -6.17 7.43 -15.05
CA LEU A 165 -5.41 8.69 -15.00
C LEU A 165 -4.86 9.07 -16.38
N ILE A 166 -4.29 8.12 -17.13
CA ILE A 166 -3.78 8.37 -18.48
C ILE A 166 -4.89 8.82 -19.43
N ASN A 167 -6.08 8.22 -19.32
CA ASN A 167 -7.23 8.59 -20.15
C ASN A 167 -7.76 9.99 -19.80
N LEU A 168 -7.85 10.32 -18.52
CA LEU A 168 -8.33 11.63 -18.04
C LEU A 168 -7.36 12.75 -18.43
N GLU A 169 -6.05 12.55 -18.21
CA GLU A 169 -5.02 13.50 -18.61
C GLU A 169 -5.06 13.76 -20.13
N GLY A 170 -5.21 12.68 -20.91
CA GLY A 170 -5.34 12.76 -22.36
C GLY A 170 -6.61 13.48 -22.84
N SER A 171 -7.72 13.46 -22.07
CA SER A 171 -8.91 14.26 -22.38
C SER A 171 -8.73 15.74 -22.03
N THR A 172 -8.20 16.05 -20.84
CA THR A 172 -7.99 17.43 -20.39
C THR A 172 -7.01 18.17 -21.30
N GLN A 173 -5.94 17.49 -21.72
CA GLN A 173 -4.98 18.06 -22.67
C GLN A 173 -5.63 18.38 -24.03
N LYS A 174 -6.49 17.50 -24.55
CA LYS A 174 -7.21 17.74 -25.81
C LYS A 174 -8.18 18.91 -25.72
N GLU A 175 -8.93 19.00 -24.63
CA GLU A 175 -9.87 20.09 -24.40
C GLU A 175 -9.13 21.44 -24.33
N TYR A 176 -8.03 21.51 -23.56
CA TYR A 176 -7.19 22.71 -23.45
C TYR A 176 -6.64 23.21 -24.80
N TYR A 177 -6.13 22.30 -25.66
CA TYR A 177 -5.69 22.69 -27.01
C TYR A 177 -6.85 23.08 -27.95
N SER A 178 -8.06 22.60 -27.70
CA SER A 178 -9.24 22.91 -28.51
C SER A 178 -9.86 24.26 -28.13
N THR A 179 -9.80 24.61 -26.84
CA THR A 179 -10.39 25.86 -26.30
C THR A 179 -9.46 27.05 -26.44
N THR A 180 -8.17 26.86 -26.74
CA THR A 180 -7.28 27.95 -27.14
C THR A 180 -7.52 28.21 -28.63
N PRO A 181 -8.28 29.25 -29.03
CA PRO A 181 -8.33 29.60 -30.44
C PRO A 181 -6.91 30.03 -30.82
N GLU A 182 -6.51 29.79 -32.07
CA GLU A 182 -5.23 30.25 -32.61
C GLU A 182 -5.09 31.78 -32.46
N SER A 183 -4.63 32.23 -31.30
CA SER A 183 -4.10 33.57 -31.09
C SER A 183 -2.60 33.41 -31.16
N GLY A 184 -2.03 33.91 -32.26
CA GLY A 184 -0.63 33.76 -32.60
C GLY A 184 0.29 34.18 -31.46
N GLY A 185 0.82 33.21 -30.76
CA GLY A 185 1.79 33.41 -29.69
C GLY A 185 2.19 32.06 -29.14
N ARG A 186 3.44 31.68 -29.37
CA ARG A 186 4.02 30.39 -28.99
C ARG A 186 4.24 30.37 -27.47
N SER A 187 3.19 30.45 -26.67
CA SER A 187 3.27 30.36 -25.21
C SER A 187 3.42 28.88 -24.82
N ILE A 188 4.43 28.61 -23.99
CA ILE A 188 4.64 27.29 -23.40
C ILE A 188 3.59 27.13 -22.29
N PRO A 189 2.73 26.09 -22.33
CA PRO A 189 1.68 25.92 -21.33
C PRO A 189 2.28 25.84 -19.92
N GLY A 190 1.71 26.60 -18.98
CA GLY A 190 2.04 26.55 -17.55
C GLY A 190 3.18 27.47 -17.06
N VAL A 191 3.84 28.23 -17.95
CA VAL A 191 4.94 29.14 -17.56
C VAL A 191 4.56 30.62 -17.69
N TYR A 192 3.65 30.97 -18.61
CA TYR A 192 3.22 32.34 -18.84
C TYR A 192 1.71 32.44 -18.67
N ASN A 193 1.25 33.33 -17.77
CA ASN A 193 -0.14 33.65 -17.56
C ASN A 193 -0.37 35.08 -18.02
N ASP A 194 -1.24 35.29 -19.01
CA ASP A 194 -1.53 36.62 -19.58
C ASP A 194 -2.07 37.60 -18.52
N ASP A 195 -2.79 37.10 -17.51
CA ASP A 195 -3.23 37.92 -16.38
C ASP A 195 -2.07 38.42 -15.52
N SER A 196 -1.01 37.62 -15.39
CA SER A 196 0.21 38.00 -14.67
C SER A 196 1.07 38.97 -15.49
N ALA A 197 1.06 38.83 -16.81
CA ALA A 197 1.74 39.73 -17.72
C ALA A 197 1.15 41.14 -17.71
N ARG A 198 -0.18 41.26 -17.60
CA ARG A 198 -0.87 42.56 -17.50
C ARG A 198 -0.44 43.40 -16.30
N TRP A 199 0.05 42.80 -15.21
CA TRP A 199 0.60 43.55 -14.08
C TRP A 199 1.93 44.25 -14.37
N PHE A 200 2.59 43.89 -15.47
CA PHE A 200 3.86 44.49 -15.92
C PHE A 200 3.70 45.39 -17.14
N GLU A 201 2.49 45.49 -17.71
CA GLU A 201 2.20 46.42 -18.80
C GLU A 201 1.96 47.84 -18.24
N PRO A 202 2.52 48.88 -18.88
CA PRO A 202 2.27 50.25 -18.45
C PRO A 202 0.80 50.63 -18.68
N ASP A 203 0.24 51.45 -17.78
CA ASP A 203 -1.18 51.88 -17.75
C ASP A 203 -1.78 52.32 -19.10
N ALA A 204 -0.94 52.71 -20.07
CA ALA A 204 -1.33 53.06 -21.43
C ALA A 204 -2.00 51.93 -22.24
N PHE A 205 -1.82 50.66 -21.84
CA PHE A 205 -2.42 49.49 -22.50
C PHE A 205 -3.62 48.90 -21.74
N HIS A 206 -3.95 49.44 -20.57
CA HIS A 206 -5.19 49.12 -19.87
C HIS A 206 -6.33 49.85 -20.58
N GLY A 207 -6.88 49.23 -21.63
CA GLY A 207 -8.08 49.71 -22.31
C GLY A 207 -9.25 49.77 -21.32
N GLY A 208 -9.45 50.93 -20.70
CA GLY A 208 -10.54 51.17 -19.78
C GLY A 208 -11.89 51.14 -20.50
N GLU A 209 -12.78 50.25 -20.08
CA GLU A 209 -14.21 50.54 -20.22
C GLU A 209 -14.56 51.66 -19.24
N PRO A 210 -15.17 52.77 -19.70
CA PRO A 210 -15.52 53.87 -18.81
C PRO A 210 -16.58 53.41 -17.81
N SER A 211 -16.26 53.53 -16.52
CA SER A 211 -17.26 53.48 -15.46
C SER A 211 -18.22 54.66 -15.67
N LEU A 212 -19.45 54.35 -16.08
CA LEU A 212 -20.53 55.33 -16.17
C LEU A 212 -20.95 55.77 -14.75
N PRO A 213 -21.35 57.05 -14.57
CA PRO A 213 -21.61 57.68 -13.29
C PRO A 213 -22.86 57.16 -12.56
#